data_AF-A0A7R8CH82-F1
#
_entry.id   AF-A0A7R8CH82-F1
#
_cell.length_a   1.000
_cell.length_b   1.000
_cell.length_c   1.000
_cell.angle_alpha   90.00
_cell.angle_beta   90.00
_cell.angle_gamma   90.00
#
_symmetry.space_group_name_H-M   'P 1'
#
loop_
_entity.id
_entity.type
_entity.pdbx_description
1 polymer ?
#
loop_
_entity_poly.entity_id
_entity_poly.type
_entity_poly.pdbx_seq_one_letter_code
_entity_poly.pdbx_strand_id
1 'polypeptide(L)'
;MRIAAVSKALAVLIWTSTSFLTVLASYRQYHMDNADICTSSRNDKIHLGTGASLFLLESPSIRIQPNEHHTASRCEIHVEAPKDYGIAVHVENMRLRQKASGACVDYIRFGQDDNVPFYTMSKSDRLCGSEPGFAYDDSKGDLLIWISLGGRKATHSWPDISVVNLTLIVTAYKINCIEPDQTQIKCKDSDRCIWNKYVCDQHFKTAQFDWIDDEALILTSGSIFLRSLNLSAVSCGDIRIGVTPKGLMEILRNKRFLHYLNLRGNSRALNNEVFEIIKRECPSLKTIDMSRCSPGVNDYGLSVLRDLPLTSLSISSTEITDKALIGLSQGDCRKSLQEIRIDGCLEVSDSGS
;
A
#
# COMPACT_ATOMS: atom_id res chain seq x y z
N MET A 1 59.81 16.13 -48.40
CA MET A 1 60.00 16.87 -47.14
C MET A 1 58.71 17.62 -46.83
N ARG A 2 58.26 17.54 -45.57
CA ARG A 2 57.04 18.09 -44.95
C ARG A 2 55.78 17.19 -44.92
N ILE A 3 55.59 16.71 -43.70
CA ILE A 3 54.45 16.03 -43.08
C ILE A 3 53.43 17.10 -42.66
N ALA A 4 52.14 16.88 -42.91
CA ALA A 4 51.00 17.52 -42.22
C ALA A 4 49.71 16.80 -42.66
N ALA A 5 48.68 16.61 -41.85
CA ALA A 5 48.50 16.54 -40.42
C ALA A 5 47.14 15.84 -40.24
N VAL A 6 47.08 14.81 -39.41
CA VAL A 6 45.84 14.13 -39.00
C VAL A 6 45.24 14.96 -37.88
N SER A 7 44.04 15.52 -38.06
CA SER A 7 43.17 15.94 -36.96
C SER A 7 41.74 16.06 -37.47
N LYS A 8 40.98 14.95 -37.37
CA LYS A 8 39.52 15.01 -37.42
C LYS A 8 39.04 15.22 -35.98
N ALA A 9 38.55 16.42 -35.75
CA ALA A 9 38.03 16.89 -34.48
C ALA A 9 36.89 16.00 -33.97
N LEU A 10 37.02 15.61 -32.70
CA LEU A 10 35.96 15.10 -31.84
C LEU A 10 34.85 16.16 -31.74
N ALA A 11 33.79 16.02 -32.53
CA ALA A 11 32.54 16.74 -32.30
C ALA A 11 31.77 15.98 -31.22
N VAL A 12 32.06 16.31 -29.96
CA VAL A 12 31.31 15.84 -28.79
C VAL A 12 29.91 16.46 -28.85
N LEU A 13 28.94 15.69 -29.34
CA LEU A 13 27.52 15.96 -29.18
C LEU A 13 27.16 15.78 -27.69
N ILE A 14 27.22 16.89 -26.93
CA ILE A 14 26.60 16.96 -25.61
C ILE A 14 25.09 17.07 -25.86
N TRP A 15 24.43 15.93 -26.01
CA TRP A 15 23.00 15.83 -25.76
C TRP A 15 22.81 16.02 -24.26
N THR A 16 22.41 17.22 -23.86
CA THR A 16 21.84 17.45 -22.53
C THR A 16 20.53 16.68 -22.47
N SER A 17 20.58 15.47 -21.94
CA SER A 17 19.40 14.76 -21.46
C SER A 17 18.78 15.61 -20.36
N THR A 18 17.84 16.47 -20.70
CA THR A 18 16.88 17.00 -19.74
C THR A 18 16.06 15.80 -19.26
N SER A 19 16.50 15.21 -18.15
CA SER A 19 15.76 14.20 -17.42
C SER A 19 14.45 14.84 -16.98
N PHE A 20 13.38 14.61 -17.73
CA PHE A 20 12.02 14.87 -17.26
C PHE A 20 11.80 13.96 -16.06
N LEU A 21 11.85 14.55 -14.85
CA LEU A 21 11.52 13.90 -13.60
C LEU A 21 10.03 13.52 -13.63
N THR A 22 9.72 12.30 -14.07
CA THR A 22 8.39 11.71 -13.88
C THR A 22 8.26 11.29 -12.42
N VAL A 23 7.58 12.13 -11.65
CA VAL A 23 7.25 11.86 -10.24
C VAL A 23 6.20 10.75 -10.20
N LEU A 24 6.60 9.52 -9.88
CA LEU A 24 5.63 8.46 -9.57
C LEU A 24 4.68 8.92 -8.45
N ALA A 25 3.41 8.53 -8.55
CA ALA A 25 2.41 8.78 -7.51
C ALA A 25 2.79 8.07 -6.21
N SER A 26 3.48 8.76 -5.31
CA SER A 26 3.55 8.36 -3.92
C SER A 26 2.24 8.75 -3.23
N TYR A 27 1.44 7.74 -2.88
CA TYR A 27 0.28 7.94 -2.00
C TYR A 27 0.80 8.14 -0.57
N ARG A 28 0.27 9.15 0.14
CA ARG A 28 0.48 9.23 1.58
C ARG A 28 -0.34 8.11 2.24
N GLN A 29 0.27 7.32 3.10
CA GLN A 29 -0.39 6.19 3.76
C GLN A 29 -0.78 6.55 5.19
N TYR A 30 -2.02 6.27 5.55
CA TYR A 30 -2.59 6.47 6.88
C TYR A 30 -3.09 5.14 7.41
N HIS A 31 -2.50 4.67 8.50
CA HIS A 31 -2.95 3.46 9.18
C HIS A 31 -4.05 3.83 10.18
N MET A 32 -5.29 3.42 9.89
CA MET A 32 -6.46 3.79 10.67
C MET A 32 -6.44 3.22 12.08
N ASP A 33 -5.67 2.16 12.35
CA ASP A 33 -5.49 1.64 13.70
C ASP A 33 -4.56 2.49 14.58
N ASN A 34 -3.92 3.52 14.01
CA ASN A 34 -3.19 4.52 14.77
C ASN A 34 -4.18 5.44 15.51
N ALA A 35 -3.95 5.61 16.81
CA ALA A 35 -4.76 6.46 17.67
C ALA A 35 -4.87 7.87 17.10
N ASP A 36 -3.78 8.46 16.60
CA ASP A 36 -3.77 9.84 16.12
C ASP A 36 -4.78 10.14 14.99
N ILE A 37 -5.21 9.12 14.24
CA ILE A 37 -6.20 9.25 13.15
C ILE A 37 -7.64 9.04 13.65
N CYS A 38 -7.82 8.15 14.64
CA CYS A 38 -9.14 7.73 15.13
C CYS A 38 -9.54 8.31 16.48
N THR A 39 -8.62 8.98 17.18
CA THR A 39 -8.84 9.66 18.47
C THR A 39 -8.71 11.17 18.38
N SER A 40 -8.54 11.70 17.17
CA SER A 40 -8.49 13.14 16.90
C SER A 40 -9.71 13.82 17.51
N SER A 41 -9.46 14.97 18.15
CA SER A 41 -10.55 15.85 18.56
C SER A 41 -11.34 16.26 17.32
N ARG A 42 -12.61 16.68 17.46
CA ARG A 42 -13.45 17.14 16.32
C ARG A 42 -12.80 18.21 15.42
N ASN A 43 -11.68 18.79 15.83
CA ASN A 43 -11.02 19.87 15.13
C ASN A 43 -9.78 19.43 14.31
N ASP A 44 -9.30 18.19 14.45
CA ASP A 44 -8.10 17.75 13.75
C ASP A 44 -8.46 17.17 12.38
N LYS A 45 -8.31 17.99 11.32
CA LYS A 45 -8.54 17.59 9.92
C LYS A 45 -7.25 17.11 9.26
N ILE A 46 -7.35 16.06 8.44
CA ILE A 46 -6.26 15.59 7.58
C ILE A 46 -6.30 16.37 6.26
N HIS A 47 -5.31 17.22 6.03
CA HIS A 47 -5.21 17.96 4.78
C HIS A 47 -4.58 17.10 3.67
N LEU A 48 -5.37 16.76 2.65
CA LEU A 48 -5.01 15.82 1.59
C LEU A 48 -4.01 16.41 0.57
N GLY A 49 -3.97 17.74 0.43
CA GLY A 49 -3.27 18.41 -0.66
C GLY A 49 -3.92 18.10 -2.02
N THR A 50 -3.21 18.33 -3.13
CA THR A 50 -3.74 18.05 -4.48
C THR A 50 -3.56 16.60 -4.93
N GLY A 51 -3.20 15.70 -4.01
CA GLY A 51 -2.79 14.34 -4.31
C GLY A 51 -3.85 13.30 -3.96
N ALA A 52 -3.40 12.07 -3.76
CA ALA A 52 -4.19 11.00 -3.20
C ALA A 52 -3.49 10.39 -1.98
N SER A 53 -4.30 9.85 -1.08
CA SER A 53 -3.86 9.15 0.12
C SER A 53 -4.53 7.81 0.24
N LEU A 54 -3.78 6.85 0.79
CA LEU A 54 -4.23 5.50 1.07
C LEU A 54 -4.54 5.40 2.55
N PHE A 55 -5.73 4.92 2.90
CA PHE A 55 -6.07 4.62 4.28
C PHE A 55 -6.23 3.12 4.44
N LEU A 56 -5.54 2.57 5.42
CA LEU A 56 -5.39 1.13 5.63
C LEU A 56 -5.88 0.76 7.02
N LEU A 57 -6.71 -0.28 7.10
CA LEU A 57 -7.09 -0.94 8.34
C LEU A 57 -6.94 -2.45 8.13
N GLU A 58 -5.92 -3.03 8.75
CA GLU A 58 -5.65 -4.47 8.69
C GLU A 58 -5.59 -5.01 10.11
N SER A 59 -6.38 -6.04 10.42
CA SER A 59 -6.36 -6.71 11.72
C SER A 59 -6.41 -5.73 12.91
N PRO A 60 -7.53 -5.00 13.12
CA PRO A 60 -7.62 -3.86 14.03
C PRO A 60 -7.01 -4.12 15.41
N SER A 61 -6.07 -3.25 15.79
CA SER A 61 -5.37 -3.34 17.07
C SER A 61 -6.33 -3.19 18.27
N ILE A 62 -5.86 -3.57 19.45
CA ILE A 62 -6.64 -3.36 20.68
C ILE A 62 -6.81 -1.87 21.00
N ARG A 63 -6.04 -0.97 20.38
CA ARG A 63 -6.15 0.48 20.62
C ARG A 63 -7.39 1.06 19.96
N ILE A 64 -7.65 0.71 18.70
CA ILE A 64 -8.84 1.19 17.98
C ILE A 64 -10.11 0.49 18.47
N GLN A 65 -10.01 -0.78 18.86
CA GLN A 65 -11.12 -1.52 19.45
C GLN A 65 -10.71 -2.18 20.77
N PRO A 66 -10.80 -1.46 21.90
CA PRO A 66 -10.36 -1.94 23.22
C PRO A 66 -11.34 -2.91 23.86
N ASN A 67 -12.61 -2.89 23.43
CA ASN A 67 -13.65 -3.68 24.06
C ASN A 67 -13.66 -5.11 23.55
N GLU A 68 -13.46 -6.07 24.45
CA GLU A 68 -13.67 -7.49 24.15
C GLU A 68 -15.16 -7.80 23.88
N HIS A 69 -16.07 -7.05 24.51
CA HIS A 69 -17.52 -7.24 24.46
C HIS A 69 -18.25 -6.18 23.62
N HIS A 70 -19.56 -6.37 23.42
CA HIS A 70 -20.48 -5.79 22.44
C HIS A 70 -20.53 -4.25 22.22
N THR A 71 -19.70 -3.46 22.88
CA THR A 71 -19.65 -2.00 22.66
C THR A 71 -18.78 -1.66 21.45
N ALA A 72 -19.43 -1.16 20.40
CA ALA A 72 -18.75 -0.73 19.19
C ALA A 72 -17.83 0.47 19.48
N SER A 73 -16.58 0.41 19.00
CA SER A 73 -15.77 1.62 18.87
C SER A 73 -16.19 2.36 17.61
N ARG A 74 -16.13 3.68 17.68
CA ARG A 74 -16.33 4.56 16.54
C ARG A 74 -15.08 5.37 16.34
N CYS A 75 -14.55 5.29 15.14
CA CYS A 75 -13.50 6.15 14.62
C CYS A 75 -14.13 7.11 13.61
N GLU A 76 -13.80 8.38 13.73
CA GLU A 76 -14.26 9.43 12.83
C GLU A 76 -13.03 10.15 12.28
N ILE A 77 -12.89 10.14 10.95
CA ILE A 77 -11.74 10.72 10.25
C ILE A 77 -12.26 11.86 9.38
N HIS A 78 -11.67 13.04 9.57
CA HIS A 78 -11.99 14.25 8.81
C HIS A 78 -10.89 14.47 7.78
N VAL A 79 -11.25 14.57 6.50
CA VAL A 79 -10.31 14.78 5.40
C VAL A 79 -10.72 16.01 4.60
N GLU A 80 -9.80 16.95 4.47
CA GLU A 80 -10.03 18.22 3.79
C GLU A 80 -9.13 18.34 2.54
N ALA A 81 -9.73 18.72 1.42
CA ALA A 81 -9.06 19.04 0.18
C ALA A 81 -8.71 20.54 0.11
N PRO A 82 -7.75 20.95 -0.74
CA PRO A 82 -7.50 22.35 -1.00
C PRO A 82 -8.75 23.09 -1.51
N LYS A 83 -8.76 24.41 -1.38
CA LYS A 83 -9.81 25.25 -1.97
C LYS A 83 -9.94 24.97 -3.47
N ASP A 84 -11.18 24.91 -3.96
CA ASP A 84 -11.52 24.61 -5.37
C ASP A 84 -11.21 23.16 -5.79
N TYR A 85 -11.12 22.25 -4.81
CA TYR A 85 -11.04 20.80 -5.02
C TYR A 85 -12.19 20.08 -4.30
N GLY A 86 -12.67 19.00 -4.91
CA GLY A 86 -13.49 17.99 -4.27
C GLY A 86 -12.65 16.78 -3.85
N ILE A 87 -13.29 15.83 -3.18
CA ILE A 87 -12.70 14.55 -2.77
C ILE A 87 -13.50 13.39 -3.37
N ALA A 88 -12.80 12.46 -3.98
CA ALA A 88 -13.34 11.16 -4.38
C ALA A 88 -12.76 10.07 -3.49
N VAL A 89 -13.60 9.15 -3.04
CA VAL A 89 -13.21 7.96 -2.28
C VAL A 89 -13.47 6.74 -3.13
N HIS A 90 -12.51 5.82 -3.15
CA HIS A 90 -12.65 4.49 -3.73
C HIS A 90 -12.29 3.43 -2.69
N VAL A 91 -13.18 2.47 -2.50
CA VAL A 91 -12.98 1.30 -1.64
C VAL A 91 -12.33 0.22 -2.49
N GLU A 92 -11.00 0.13 -2.42
CA GLU A 92 -10.24 -0.84 -3.21
C GLU A 92 -10.46 -2.26 -2.68
N ASN A 93 -10.37 -2.42 -1.37
CA ASN A 93 -10.60 -3.68 -0.68
C ASN A 93 -11.44 -3.44 0.57
N MET A 94 -12.41 -4.30 0.82
CA MET A 94 -13.21 -4.25 2.03
C MET A 94 -13.59 -5.66 2.44
N ARG A 95 -13.36 -5.97 3.70
CA ARG A 95 -13.81 -7.16 4.40
C ARG A 95 -14.18 -6.76 5.82
N LEU A 96 -15.42 -6.36 6.02
CA LEU A 96 -15.97 -5.97 7.32
C LEU A 96 -16.96 -7.04 7.80
N ARG A 97 -17.04 -7.31 9.11
CA ARG A 97 -17.87 -8.42 9.60
C ARG A 97 -19.36 -8.13 9.45
N GLN A 98 -20.11 -9.15 9.06
CA GLN A 98 -21.57 -9.17 8.99
C GLN A 98 -22.11 -10.37 9.77
N LYS A 99 -23.34 -10.24 10.26
CA LYS A 99 -24.11 -11.37 10.80
C LYS A 99 -24.64 -12.23 9.66
N ALA A 100 -25.00 -13.48 9.95
CA ALA A 100 -25.69 -14.35 9.00
C ALA A 100 -27.00 -13.75 8.44
N SER A 101 -27.64 -12.83 9.17
CA SER A 101 -28.81 -12.09 8.71
C SER A 101 -28.51 -10.96 7.70
N GLY A 102 -27.24 -10.75 7.33
CA GLY A 102 -26.78 -9.61 6.52
C GLY A 102 -26.58 -8.31 7.29
N ALA A 103 -26.89 -8.27 8.59
CA ALA A 103 -26.72 -7.06 9.39
C ALA A 103 -25.22 -6.79 9.65
N CYS A 104 -24.77 -5.56 9.44
CA CYS A 104 -23.38 -5.17 9.72
C CYS A 104 -23.04 -5.33 11.22
N VAL A 105 -21.91 -5.97 11.49
CA VAL A 105 -21.25 -5.95 12.81
C VAL A 105 -20.23 -4.83 12.83
N ASP A 106 -19.39 -4.78 11.80
CA ASP A 106 -18.52 -3.66 11.50
C ASP A 106 -19.04 -2.96 10.25
N TYR A 107 -18.89 -1.64 10.16
CA TYR A 107 -19.25 -0.92 8.95
C TYR A 107 -18.41 0.34 8.76
N ILE A 108 -18.36 0.79 7.52
CA ILE A 108 -17.90 2.12 7.14
C ILE A 108 -19.06 2.96 6.57
N ARG A 109 -18.99 4.28 6.75
CA ARG A 109 -19.88 5.26 6.15
C ARG A 109 -19.08 6.50 5.73
N PHE A 110 -19.57 7.16 4.69
CA PHE A 110 -19.04 8.41 4.19
C PHE A 110 -20.10 9.51 4.28
N GLY A 111 -19.67 10.76 4.43
CA GLY A 111 -20.56 11.91 4.45
C GLY A 111 -19.81 13.22 4.34
N GLN A 112 -20.56 14.31 4.31
CA GLN A 112 -20.01 15.67 4.28
C GLN A 112 -19.88 16.23 5.70
N ASP A 113 -18.87 17.05 5.98
CA ASP A 113 -18.86 17.89 7.17
C ASP A 113 -19.79 19.08 6.94
N ASP A 114 -20.98 19.04 7.52
CA ASP A 114 -21.97 20.10 7.37
C ASP A 114 -21.78 21.16 8.47
N ASN A 115 -21.85 22.43 8.09
CA ASN A 115 -21.76 23.58 9.00
C ASN A 115 -22.83 23.61 10.11
N VAL A 116 -23.85 22.75 10.03
CA VAL A 116 -24.84 22.60 11.08
C VAL A 116 -24.33 21.58 12.08
N PRO A 117 -23.94 22.00 13.30
CA PRO A 117 -23.46 21.07 14.29
C PRO A 117 -24.52 20.01 14.56
N PHE A 118 -24.07 18.76 14.68
CA PHE A 118 -24.86 17.56 15.01
C PHE A 118 -25.67 16.89 13.89
N TYR A 119 -25.73 17.43 12.67
CA TYR A 119 -26.48 16.80 11.58
C TYR A 119 -25.77 16.89 10.23
N THR A 120 -25.33 15.74 9.71
CA THR A 120 -24.90 15.64 8.30
C THR A 120 -26.10 15.22 7.46
N MET A 121 -26.42 16.01 6.44
CA MET A 121 -27.56 15.81 5.53
C MET A 121 -27.27 14.76 4.46
N SER A 122 -26.01 14.63 4.04
CA SER A 122 -25.59 13.67 3.01
C SER A 122 -24.68 12.59 3.60
N LYS A 123 -25.20 11.38 3.75
CA LYS A 123 -24.43 10.20 4.18
C LYS A 123 -24.68 9.01 3.27
N SER A 124 -23.65 8.20 3.06
CA SER A 124 -23.82 6.88 2.46
C SER A 124 -24.55 5.91 3.40
N ASP A 125 -25.05 4.82 2.84
CA ASP A 125 -25.49 3.65 3.61
C ASP A 125 -24.32 3.02 4.39
N ARG A 126 -24.65 2.13 5.34
CA ARG A 126 -23.62 1.31 6.01
C ARG A 126 -23.08 0.32 5.00
N LEU A 127 -21.79 0.40 4.77
CA LEU A 127 -21.07 -0.56 3.94
C LEU A 127 -20.38 -1.56 4.86
N CYS A 128 -20.56 -2.84 4.58
CA CYS A 128 -19.94 -3.93 5.33
C CYS A 128 -19.84 -5.17 4.46
N GLY A 129 -19.25 -6.26 4.97
CA GLY A 129 -19.04 -7.47 4.17
C GLY A 129 -17.86 -7.33 3.23
N SER A 130 -17.92 -8.05 2.10
CA SER A 130 -16.90 -8.05 1.07
C SER A 130 -17.39 -7.35 -0.20
N GLU A 131 -17.30 -6.03 -0.23
CA GLU A 131 -17.77 -5.21 -1.37
C GLU A 131 -16.66 -4.28 -1.86
N PRO A 132 -15.72 -4.77 -2.69
CA PRO A 132 -14.74 -3.90 -3.35
C PRO A 132 -15.41 -3.05 -4.44
N GLY A 133 -14.77 -1.95 -4.80
CA GLY A 133 -15.18 -1.11 -5.93
C GLY A 133 -16.20 -0.02 -5.60
N PHE A 134 -16.72 0.03 -4.36
CA PHE A 134 -17.60 1.13 -3.94
C PHE A 134 -16.86 2.46 -4.07
N ALA A 135 -17.59 3.50 -4.46
CA ALA A 135 -17.03 4.85 -4.52
C ALA A 135 -18.00 5.90 -4.03
N TYR A 136 -17.44 6.92 -3.41
CA TYR A 136 -18.14 8.06 -2.85
C TYR A 136 -17.51 9.35 -3.35
N ASP A 137 -18.31 10.39 -3.44
CA ASP A 137 -17.87 11.67 -3.96
C ASP A 137 -18.37 12.81 -3.08
N ASP A 138 -17.45 13.70 -2.73
CA ASP A 138 -17.74 14.95 -2.06
C ASP A 138 -17.14 16.13 -2.82
N SER A 139 -18.00 16.82 -3.58
CA SER A 139 -17.61 18.00 -4.37
C SER A 139 -17.23 19.23 -3.54
N LYS A 140 -17.52 19.25 -2.24
CA LYS A 140 -17.11 20.35 -1.34
C LYS A 140 -15.68 20.18 -0.81
N GLY A 141 -15.15 18.96 -0.89
CA GLY A 141 -13.80 18.65 -0.41
C GLY A 141 -13.66 18.59 1.11
N ASP A 142 -14.73 18.28 1.85
CA ASP A 142 -14.74 18.19 3.31
C ASP A 142 -15.42 16.88 3.74
N LEU A 143 -14.64 15.80 3.64
CA LEU A 143 -15.09 14.42 3.76
C LEU A 143 -15.03 13.95 5.21
N LEU A 144 -16.13 13.36 5.67
CA LEU A 144 -16.22 12.58 6.90
C LEU A 144 -16.25 11.08 6.61
N ILE A 145 -15.37 10.34 7.30
CA ILE A 145 -15.31 8.89 7.24
C ILE A 145 -15.60 8.34 8.64
N TRP A 146 -16.68 7.57 8.78
CA TRP A 146 -17.02 6.88 10.02
C TRP A 146 -16.72 5.39 9.90
N ILE A 147 -15.92 4.87 10.80
CA ILE A 147 -15.63 3.45 10.93
C ILE A 147 -16.17 2.99 12.27
N SER A 148 -17.02 1.98 12.26
CA SER A 148 -17.57 1.37 13.46
C SER A 148 -17.13 -0.08 13.52
N LEU A 149 -16.42 -0.47 14.58
CA LEU A 149 -15.97 -1.84 14.79
C LEU A 149 -16.68 -2.44 15.99
N GLY A 150 -17.32 -3.59 15.82
CA GLY A 150 -17.92 -4.39 16.87
C GLY A 150 -16.89 -5.06 17.79
N GLY A 151 -17.35 -5.75 18.83
CA GLY A 151 -16.46 -6.42 19.82
C GLY A 151 -15.43 -7.37 19.18
N ARG A 152 -14.30 -7.57 19.87
CA ARG A 152 -13.17 -8.35 19.32
C ARG A 152 -13.49 -9.84 19.15
N LYS A 153 -14.08 -10.46 20.18
CA LYS A 153 -14.26 -11.91 20.24
C LYS A 153 -15.18 -12.42 19.15
N ALA A 154 -14.76 -13.53 18.53
CA ALA A 154 -15.63 -14.35 17.71
C ALA A 154 -16.87 -14.78 18.51
N THR A 155 -18.01 -14.85 17.83
CA THR A 155 -19.26 -15.38 18.38
C THR A 155 -19.83 -16.42 17.41
N HIS A 156 -20.90 -17.10 17.81
CA HIS A 156 -21.64 -17.97 16.89
C HIS A 156 -22.20 -17.22 15.67
N SER A 157 -22.32 -15.90 15.72
CA SER A 157 -22.94 -15.08 14.68
C SER A 157 -21.96 -14.31 13.81
N TRP A 158 -20.69 -14.20 14.19
CA TRP A 158 -19.66 -13.48 13.43
C TRP A 158 -18.23 -13.88 13.85
N PRO A 159 -17.25 -13.78 12.93
CA PRO A 159 -15.87 -14.17 13.19
C PRO A 159 -15.12 -13.17 14.09
N ASP A 160 -13.88 -13.55 14.43
CA ASP A 160 -12.94 -12.70 15.17
C ASP A 160 -12.59 -11.41 14.40
N ILE A 161 -12.28 -10.33 15.11
CA ILE A 161 -11.95 -9.03 14.51
C ILE A 161 -10.71 -9.06 13.60
N SER A 162 -9.82 -10.04 13.75
CA SER A 162 -8.64 -10.24 12.87
C SER A 162 -8.99 -10.42 11.39
N VAL A 163 -10.23 -10.76 11.04
CA VAL A 163 -10.65 -10.86 9.63
C VAL A 163 -10.92 -9.51 8.98
N VAL A 164 -10.94 -8.41 9.75
CA VAL A 164 -11.25 -7.08 9.25
C VAL A 164 -10.10 -6.55 8.40
N ASN A 165 -10.41 -6.19 7.16
CA ASN A 165 -9.48 -5.54 6.24
C ASN A 165 -10.22 -4.45 5.46
N LEU A 166 -9.64 -3.25 5.35
CA LEU A 166 -10.20 -2.14 4.60
C LEU A 166 -9.07 -1.30 4.00
N THR A 167 -9.17 -1.06 2.69
CA THR A 167 -8.28 -0.19 1.93
C THR A 167 -9.09 0.86 1.20
N LEU A 168 -8.85 2.12 1.53
CA LEU A 168 -9.47 3.27 0.87
C LEU A 168 -8.43 4.08 0.11
N ILE A 169 -8.77 4.48 -1.11
CA ILE A 169 -8.03 5.49 -1.86
C ILE A 169 -8.86 6.77 -1.82
N VAL A 170 -8.31 7.82 -1.22
CA VAL A 170 -8.95 9.13 -1.11
C VAL A 170 -8.17 10.13 -1.96
N THR A 171 -8.81 10.67 -2.98
CA THR A 171 -8.17 11.49 -4.02
C THR A 171 -8.79 12.87 -4.09
N ALA A 172 -7.96 13.93 -4.02
CA ALA A 172 -8.40 15.28 -4.32
C ALA A 172 -8.52 15.47 -5.84
N TYR A 173 -9.62 16.06 -6.30
CA TYR A 173 -9.82 16.42 -7.70
C TYR A 173 -10.20 17.89 -7.83
N LYS A 174 -9.74 18.54 -8.89
CA LYS A 174 -10.09 19.93 -9.19
C LYS A 174 -11.51 19.98 -9.77
N ILE A 175 -12.37 20.83 -9.20
CA ILE A 175 -13.72 21.08 -9.72
C ILE A 175 -13.68 22.04 -10.92
N ASN A 176 -14.69 21.97 -11.79
CA ASN A 176 -14.86 22.84 -12.96
C ASN A 176 -13.65 22.82 -13.92
N CYS A 177 -13.13 21.62 -14.20
CA CYS A 177 -12.01 21.49 -15.11
C CYS A 177 -12.46 21.58 -16.57
N ILE A 178 -12.20 22.75 -17.17
CA ILE A 178 -12.50 23.03 -18.58
C ILE A 178 -11.38 22.49 -19.47
N GLU A 179 -10.12 22.79 -19.14
CA GLU A 179 -8.93 22.32 -19.87
C GLU A 179 -7.91 21.72 -18.88
N PRO A 180 -7.58 20.42 -18.99
CA PRO A 180 -6.53 19.82 -18.18
C PRO A 180 -5.15 20.35 -18.61
N ASP A 181 -4.30 20.67 -17.64
CA ASP A 181 -2.87 20.93 -17.88
C ASP A 181 -2.11 19.62 -18.18
N GLN A 182 -0.85 19.68 -18.61
CA GLN A 182 0.00 18.52 -18.93
C GLN A 182 0.08 17.47 -17.81
N THR A 183 -0.15 17.88 -16.57
CA THR A 183 -0.05 17.03 -15.38
C THR A 183 -1.40 16.49 -14.89
N GLN A 184 -2.51 16.92 -15.49
CA GLN A 184 -3.86 16.56 -15.09
C GLN A 184 -4.59 15.85 -16.22
N ILE A 185 -5.54 15.00 -15.87
CA ILE A 185 -6.45 14.36 -16.81
C ILE A 185 -7.87 14.68 -16.40
N LYS A 186 -8.70 15.01 -17.39
CA LYS A 186 -10.15 15.12 -17.20
C LYS A 186 -10.73 13.72 -17.05
N CYS A 187 -11.50 13.51 -15.99
CA CYS A 187 -12.17 12.25 -15.76
C CYS A 187 -13.31 12.05 -16.78
N LYS A 188 -13.57 10.80 -17.16
CA LYS A 188 -14.50 10.49 -18.25
C LYS A 188 -15.92 10.81 -17.78
N ASP A 189 -16.66 11.58 -18.56
CA ASP A 189 -18.05 11.95 -18.27
C ASP A 189 -18.23 12.82 -17.01
N SER A 190 -17.17 13.52 -16.56
CA SER A 190 -17.26 14.49 -15.45
C SER A 190 -16.43 15.75 -15.69
N ASP A 191 -16.79 16.85 -15.00
CA ASP A 191 -16.05 18.12 -15.03
C ASP A 191 -14.90 18.17 -14.01
N ARG A 192 -14.33 17.01 -13.71
CA ARG A 192 -13.30 16.84 -12.68
C ARG A 192 -11.96 16.58 -13.35
N CYS A 193 -10.92 17.18 -12.78
CA CYS A 193 -9.55 16.83 -13.14
C CYS A 193 -8.79 16.29 -11.95
N ILE A 194 -8.14 15.15 -12.16
CA ILE A 194 -7.16 14.61 -11.22
C ILE A 194 -5.79 14.72 -11.84
N TRP A 195 -4.75 14.61 -11.02
CA TRP A 195 -3.42 14.43 -11.58
C TRP A 195 -3.36 13.12 -12.36
N ASN A 196 -2.67 13.13 -13.49
CA ASN A 196 -2.55 12.04 -14.46
C ASN A 196 -2.00 10.71 -13.88
N LYS A 197 -1.55 10.75 -12.63
CA LYS A 197 -0.98 9.66 -11.86
C LYS A 197 -1.94 9.03 -10.84
N TYR A 198 -3.17 9.54 -10.74
CA TYR A 198 -4.22 9.04 -9.82
C TYR A 198 -5.44 8.51 -10.62
N VAL A 199 -6.39 7.89 -9.93
CA VAL A 199 -7.52 7.14 -10.54
C VAL A 199 -8.80 7.98 -10.62
N CYS A 200 -9.50 7.94 -11.77
CA CYS A 200 -10.80 8.58 -12.02
C CYS A 200 -11.96 7.57 -11.97
N ASP A 201 -13.11 7.96 -11.39
CA ASP A 201 -14.48 7.51 -11.71
C ASP A 201 -14.81 5.99 -11.70
N GLN A 202 -14.57 5.31 -10.57
CA GLN A 202 -14.97 3.92 -10.23
C GLN A 202 -14.47 2.80 -11.15
N HIS A 203 -14.17 3.13 -12.39
CA HIS A 203 -13.35 2.36 -13.25
C HIS A 203 -11.95 2.66 -12.77
N PHE A 204 -11.30 1.64 -12.22
CA PHE A 204 -9.99 1.39 -12.78
C PHE A 204 -10.21 1.47 -14.31
N LYS A 205 -9.81 2.59 -14.91
CA LYS A 205 -8.82 2.39 -15.95
C LYS A 205 -7.83 1.50 -15.22
N THR A 206 -7.88 0.21 -15.52
CA THR A 206 -6.68 -0.36 -16.05
C THR A 206 -6.18 0.68 -17.07
N ALA A 207 -5.48 1.69 -16.55
CA ALA A 207 -4.10 1.68 -16.78
C ALA A 207 -3.72 0.20 -16.60
N GLN A 208 -3.77 -0.54 -17.71
CA GLN A 208 -2.57 -0.71 -18.49
C GLN A 208 -1.61 0.49 -18.27
N PHE A 209 -1.20 0.73 -17.02
CA PHE A 209 0.17 0.88 -16.68
C PHE A 209 0.66 -0.43 -17.23
N ASP A 210 1.27 -0.33 -18.39
CA ASP A 210 2.41 -1.16 -18.63
C ASP A 210 3.21 -1.13 -17.32
N TRP A 211 2.98 -2.16 -16.52
CA TRP A 211 3.78 -2.77 -15.48
C TRP A 211 4.91 -1.89 -14.90
N ILE A 212 4.98 -1.77 -13.57
CA ILE A 212 6.14 -1.16 -12.92
C ILE A 212 7.38 -1.95 -13.34
N ASP A 213 8.19 -1.34 -14.18
CA ASP A 213 9.48 -1.85 -14.62
C ASP A 213 10.62 -1.19 -13.83
N ASP A 214 11.84 -1.63 -14.12
CA ASP A 214 13.03 -1.10 -13.46
C ASP A 214 13.19 0.41 -13.70
N GLU A 215 12.76 0.94 -14.84
CA GLU A 215 12.91 2.37 -15.14
C GLU A 215 12.04 3.22 -14.23
N ALA A 216 10.78 2.83 -14.03
CA ALA A 216 9.90 3.46 -13.04
C ALA A 216 10.48 3.36 -11.61
N LEU A 217 11.10 2.22 -11.25
CA LEU A 217 11.69 2.03 -9.92
C LEU A 217 12.96 2.84 -9.68
N ILE A 218 13.87 2.89 -10.65
CA ILE A 218 15.14 3.61 -10.53
C ILE A 218 14.90 5.10 -10.29
N LEU A 219 13.86 5.67 -10.91
CA LEU A 219 13.46 7.07 -10.72
C LEU A 219 12.94 7.38 -9.29
N THR A 220 12.54 6.36 -8.51
CA THR A 220 12.08 6.51 -7.11
C THR A 220 13.12 6.19 -6.05
N SER A 221 14.30 5.70 -6.45
CA SER A 221 15.39 5.28 -5.54
C SER A 221 15.93 6.42 -4.66
N GLY A 222 15.68 7.68 -5.02
CA GLY A 222 16.19 8.87 -4.31
C GLY A 222 15.60 9.11 -2.90
N SER A 223 14.48 8.48 -2.54
CA SER A 223 13.88 8.68 -1.20
C SER A 223 14.60 7.85 -0.13
N ILE A 224 15.42 8.47 0.71
CA ILE A 224 16.11 7.76 1.81
C ILE A 224 15.21 7.49 3.04
N PHE A 225 14.09 8.20 3.17
CA PHE A 225 13.19 8.13 4.33
C PHE A 225 11.95 7.25 4.11
N LEU A 226 11.94 6.45 3.04
CA LEU A 226 10.83 5.56 2.74
C LEU A 226 10.60 4.58 3.89
N ARG A 227 9.37 4.53 4.43
CA ARG A 227 8.98 3.62 5.52
C ARG A 227 8.21 2.39 5.06
N SER A 228 7.53 2.49 3.92
CA SER A 228 6.69 1.44 3.36
C SER A 228 6.92 1.38 1.85
N LEU A 229 7.16 0.18 1.34
CA LEU A 229 7.28 -0.09 -0.09
C LEU A 229 6.38 -1.28 -0.42
N ASN A 230 5.40 -1.06 -1.31
CA ASN A 230 4.52 -2.11 -1.80
C ASN A 230 4.68 -2.23 -3.32
N LEU A 231 5.12 -3.39 -3.77
CA LEU A 231 5.32 -3.73 -5.16
C LEU A 231 4.56 -5.01 -5.53
N SER A 232 3.53 -5.42 -4.78
CA SER A 232 2.84 -6.70 -4.98
C SER A 232 2.32 -6.89 -6.42
N ALA A 233 2.56 -8.06 -6.99
CA ALA A 233 2.08 -8.46 -8.31
C ALA A 233 0.91 -9.46 -8.20
N VAL A 234 -0.06 -9.31 -9.10
CA VAL A 234 -1.31 -10.09 -9.11
C VAL A 234 -1.17 -11.41 -9.87
N SER A 235 -0.21 -11.54 -10.78
CA SER A 235 -0.02 -12.71 -11.66
C SER A 235 1.42 -13.21 -11.69
N CYS A 236 1.66 -14.38 -11.11
CA CYS A 236 2.88 -15.16 -11.34
C CYS A 236 2.77 -15.84 -12.71
N GLY A 237 3.31 -15.23 -13.75
CA GLY A 237 3.40 -15.89 -15.05
C GLY A 237 3.51 -14.96 -16.25
N ASP A 238 3.06 -13.70 -16.16
CA ASP A 238 3.11 -12.83 -17.32
C ASP A 238 4.54 -12.46 -17.72
N ILE A 239 4.90 -12.84 -18.95
CA ILE A 239 6.27 -12.92 -19.43
C ILE A 239 6.94 -11.57 -19.69
N ARG A 240 6.22 -10.44 -19.66
CA ARG A 240 6.71 -9.30 -20.42
C ARG A 240 7.21 -8.09 -19.67
N ILE A 241 6.70 -7.70 -18.50
CA ILE A 241 7.22 -6.49 -17.85
C ILE A 241 6.92 -6.58 -16.34
N GLY A 242 7.95 -6.49 -15.51
CA GLY A 242 7.85 -6.56 -14.06
C GLY A 242 9.20 -6.27 -13.43
N VAL A 243 9.19 -5.90 -12.16
CA VAL A 243 10.38 -5.56 -11.37
C VAL A 243 11.45 -6.65 -11.51
N THR A 244 12.64 -6.28 -11.96
CA THR A 244 13.77 -7.21 -12.00
C THR A 244 14.55 -7.14 -10.68
N PRO A 245 15.42 -8.13 -10.41
CA PRO A 245 16.32 -8.06 -9.25
C PRO A 245 17.16 -6.78 -9.27
N LYS A 246 17.56 -6.30 -10.44
CA LYS A 246 18.38 -5.08 -10.56
C LYS A 246 17.60 -3.84 -10.15
N GLY A 247 16.38 -3.66 -10.65
CA GLY A 247 15.52 -2.54 -10.25
C GLY A 247 15.18 -2.56 -8.76
N LEU A 248 14.89 -3.76 -8.23
CA LEU A 248 14.62 -3.95 -6.80
C LEU A 248 15.84 -3.64 -5.94
N MET A 249 17.03 -4.08 -6.33
CA MET A 249 18.26 -3.75 -5.61
C MET A 249 18.52 -2.25 -5.60
N GLU A 250 18.28 -1.54 -6.70
CA GLU A 250 18.49 -0.10 -6.78
C GLU A 250 17.53 0.68 -5.85
N ILE A 251 16.25 0.33 -5.83
CA ILE A 251 15.29 1.01 -4.96
C ILE A 251 15.57 0.74 -3.48
N LEU A 252 16.05 -0.45 -3.12
CA LEU A 252 16.35 -0.81 -1.73
C LEU A 252 17.63 -0.15 -1.19
N ARG A 253 18.49 0.43 -2.04
CA ARG A 253 19.70 1.12 -1.59
C ARG A 253 19.41 2.23 -0.60
N ASN A 254 20.17 2.27 0.49
CA ASN A 254 20.12 3.26 1.56
C ASN A 254 18.74 3.44 2.23
N LYS A 255 17.89 2.42 2.22
CA LYS A 255 16.53 2.47 2.81
C LYS A 255 16.52 2.12 4.30
N ARG A 256 17.31 2.87 5.08
CA ARG A 256 17.52 2.61 6.51
C ARG A 256 16.26 2.73 7.38
N PHE A 257 15.24 3.44 6.89
CA PHE A 257 13.98 3.68 7.61
C PHE A 257 12.82 2.81 7.11
N LEU A 258 13.08 1.90 6.17
CA LEU A 258 12.05 1.01 5.63
C LEU A 258 11.62 0.03 6.72
N HIS A 259 10.33 0.04 7.04
CA HIS A 259 9.70 -0.81 8.05
C HIS A 259 8.82 -1.89 7.41
N TYR A 260 8.22 -1.59 6.26
CA TYR A 260 7.31 -2.48 5.55
C TYR A 260 7.76 -2.68 4.10
N LEU A 261 7.84 -3.94 3.68
CA LEU A 261 8.16 -4.33 2.31
C LEU A 261 7.21 -5.42 1.82
N ASN A 262 6.43 -5.13 0.79
CA ASN A 262 5.54 -6.11 0.16
C ASN A 262 6.00 -6.36 -1.28
N LEU A 263 6.39 -7.60 -1.54
CA LEU A 263 6.85 -8.12 -2.81
C LEU A 263 6.01 -9.30 -3.28
N ARG A 264 4.86 -9.56 -2.66
CA ARG A 264 3.97 -10.69 -2.97
C ARG A 264 3.78 -10.86 -4.48
N GLY A 265 3.93 -12.09 -4.99
CA GLY A 265 3.79 -12.41 -6.41
C GLY A 265 4.94 -11.98 -7.33
N ASN A 266 6.00 -11.34 -6.83
CA ASN A 266 7.15 -10.88 -7.64
C ASN A 266 8.30 -11.89 -7.66
N SER A 267 8.02 -13.15 -8.01
CA SER A 267 9.04 -14.21 -8.00
C SER A 267 10.28 -13.87 -8.82
N ARG A 268 10.14 -13.16 -9.94
CA ARG A 268 11.25 -12.79 -10.83
C ARG A 268 12.15 -11.68 -10.27
N ALA A 269 11.62 -10.85 -9.37
CA ALA A 269 12.38 -9.79 -8.73
C ALA A 269 13.31 -10.34 -7.64
N LEU A 270 13.12 -11.58 -7.20
CA LEU A 270 13.78 -12.15 -6.04
C LEU A 270 14.86 -13.15 -6.47
N ASN A 271 16.06 -12.94 -5.94
CA ASN A 271 17.19 -13.86 -5.99
C ASN A 271 18.04 -13.67 -4.73
N ASN A 272 19.07 -14.50 -4.56
CA ASN A 272 19.94 -14.46 -3.39
C ASN A 272 20.63 -13.10 -3.17
N GLU A 273 20.99 -12.39 -4.25
CA GLU A 273 21.61 -11.06 -4.17
C GLU A 273 20.66 -10.01 -3.58
N VAL A 274 19.37 -10.07 -3.95
CA VAL A 274 18.34 -9.15 -3.42
C VAL A 274 18.17 -9.33 -1.92
N PHE A 275 18.19 -10.58 -1.40
CA PHE A 275 18.12 -10.82 0.05
C PHE A 275 19.30 -10.20 0.80
N GLU A 276 20.51 -10.28 0.25
CA GLU A 276 21.69 -9.63 0.83
C GLU A 276 21.56 -8.10 0.84
N ILE A 277 20.98 -7.53 -0.23
CA ILE A 277 20.68 -6.09 -0.29
C ILE A 277 19.64 -5.69 0.74
N ILE A 278 18.55 -6.46 0.91
CA ILE A 278 17.53 -6.20 1.93
C ILE A 278 18.20 -6.17 3.31
N LYS A 279 19.00 -7.18 3.65
CA LYS A 279 19.69 -7.24 4.94
C LYS A 279 20.60 -6.03 5.19
N ARG A 280 21.39 -5.66 4.18
CA ARG A 280 22.41 -4.61 4.31
C ARG A 280 21.81 -3.21 4.32
N GLU A 281 20.83 -2.95 3.46
CA GLU A 281 20.33 -1.60 3.19
C GLU A 281 19.05 -1.25 3.99
N CYS A 282 18.32 -2.26 4.49
CA CYS A 282 17.06 -2.10 5.22
C CYS A 282 17.10 -2.66 6.67
N PRO A 283 18.01 -2.20 7.54
CA PRO A 283 18.17 -2.74 8.89
C PRO A 283 16.96 -2.53 9.83
N SER A 284 16.06 -1.60 9.53
CA SER A 284 14.88 -1.30 10.36
C SER A 284 13.62 -2.05 9.93
N LEU A 285 13.75 -3.01 9.02
CA LEU A 285 12.61 -3.71 8.43
C LEU A 285 11.91 -4.58 9.47
N LYS A 286 10.57 -4.45 9.56
CA LYS A 286 9.71 -5.11 10.55
C LYS A 286 8.70 -6.05 9.93
N THR A 287 8.22 -5.74 8.73
CA THR A 287 7.18 -6.50 8.05
C THR A 287 7.61 -6.78 6.64
N ILE A 288 7.57 -8.05 6.25
CA ILE A 288 7.86 -8.49 4.89
C ILE A 288 6.76 -9.44 4.41
N ASP A 289 6.18 -9.15 3.24
CA ASP A 289 5.32 -10.10 2.51
C ASP A 289 5.99 -10.49 1.19
N MET A 290 6.35 -11.76 1.06
CA MET A 290 6.87 -12.37 -0.17
C MET A 290 6.06 -13.62 -0.52
N SER A 291 4.77 -13.63 -0.18
CA SER A 291 3.88 -14.74 -0.50
C SER A 291 3.76 -14.92 -2.01
N ARG A 292 3.53 -16.17 -2.46
CA ARG A 292 3.40 -16.52 -3.89
C ARG A 292 4.63 -16.11 -4.71
N CYS A 293 5.82 -16.10 -4.11
CA CYS A 293 7.06 -15.76 -4.80
C CYS A 293 7.93 -16.99 -5.12
N SER A 294 7.33 -18.11 -5.54
CA SER A 294 8.09 -19.28 -6.01
C SER A 294 8.57 -19.08 -7.47
N PRO A 295 9.81 -19.44 -7.82
CA PRO A 295 10.86 -20.04 -6.97
C PRO A 295 11.80 -19.02 -6.29
N GLY A 296 11.53 -17.72 -6.42
CA GLY A 296 12.43 -16.64 -5.98
C GLY A 296 12.71 -16.59 -4.47
N VAL A 297 11.77 -17.05 -3.64
CA VAL A 297 11.95 -17.23 -2.19
C VAL A 297 12.35 -18.67 -1.89
N ASN A 298 13.53 -18.84 -1.28
CA ASN A 298 14.13 -20.13 -0.94
C ASN A 298 14.78 -20.10 0.46
N ASP A 299 15.25 -21.26 0.92
CA ASP A 299 15.88 -21.42 2.25
C ASP A 299 17.08 -20.50 2.48
N TYR A 300 17.90 -20.27 1.45
CA TYR A 300 19.05 -19.38 1.55
C TYR A 300 18.60 -17.94 1.79
N GLY A 301 17.65 -17.44 1.00
CA GLY A 301 17.09 -16.10 1.15
C GLY A 301 16.58 -15.84 2.57
N LEU A 302 15.88 -16.83 3.16
CA LEU A 302 15.42 -16.73 4.55
C LEU A 302 16.54 -16.80 5.58
N SER A 303 17.58 -17.61 5.33
CA SER A 303 18.76 -17.64 6.21
C SER A 303 19.47 -16.29 6.29
N VAL A 304 19.42 -15.49 5.24
CA VAL A 304 19.98 -14.13 5.20
C VAL A 304 19.15 -13.17 6.07
N LEU A 305 17.81 -13.26 5.97
CA LEU A 305 16.88 -12.39 6.69
C LEU A 305 16.76 -12.69 8.19
N ARG A 306 17.26 -13.83 8.66
CA ARG A 306 17.13 -14.30 10.06
C ARG A 306 17.67 -13.34 11.13
N ASP A 307 18.50 -12.36 10.76
CA ASP A 307 19.10 -11.40 11.69
C ASP A 307 18.40 -10.03 11.67
N LEU A 308 17.33 -9.87 10.88
CA LEU A 308 16.54 -8.64 10.85
C LEU A 308 15.53 -8.60 12.02
N PRO A 309 15.17 -7.41 12.53
CA PRO A 309 14.22 -7.25 13.63
C PRO A 309 12.76 -7.41 13.16
N LEU A 310 12.48 -8.48 12.42
CA LEU A 310 11.16 -8.76 11.85
C LEU A 310 10.15 -9.06 12.95
N THR A 311 8.94 -8.52 12.77
CA THR A 311 7.75 -8.72 13.62
C THR A 311 6.68 -9.54 12.90
N SER A 312 6.57 -9.40 11.58
CA SER A 312 5.66 -10.18 10.75
C SER A 312 6.34 -10.59 9.44
N LEU A 313 6.25 -11.88 9.08
CA LEU A 313 6.83 -12.44 7.87
C LEU A 313 5.81 -13.34 7.17
N SER A 314 5.45 -13.00 5.93
CA SER A 314 4.61 -13.84 5.08
C SER A 314 5.41 -14.41 3.92
N ILE A 315 5.46 -15.74 3.87
CA ILE A 315 6.17 -16.56 2.89
C ILE A 315 5.25 -17.69 2.40
N SER A 316 3.95 -17.44 2.41
CA SER A 316 2.95 -18.43 2.03
C SER A 316 3.08 -18.78 0.54
N SER A 317 2.88 -20.05 0.19
CA SER A 317 2.96 -20.54 -1.19
C SER A 317 4.33 -20.28 -1.84
N THR A 318 5.41 -20.61 -1.13
CA THR A 318 6.80 -20.59 -1.64
C THR A 318 7.44 -21.99 -1.55
N GLU A 319 8.64 -22.15 -2.11
CA GLU A 319 9.42 -23.39 -2.12
C GLU A 319 10.43 -23.47 -0.97
N ILE A 320 9.98 -23.10 0.23
CA ILE A 320 10.81 -23.18 1.44
C ILE A 320 10.63 -24.55 2.09
N THR A 321 11.66 -25.02 2.77
CA THR A 321 11.64 -26.29 3.52
C THR A 321 11.73 -26.05 5.02
N ASP A 322 11.61 -27.12 5.80
CA ASP A 322 11.86 -27.11 7.25
C ASP A 322 13.21 -26.48 7.63
N LYS A 323 14.22 -26.59 6.75
CA LYS A 323 15.54 -25.97 6.99
C LYS A 323 15.46 -24.45 7.10
N ALA A 324 14.58 -23.81 6.32
CA ALA A 324 14.38 -22.37 6.41
C ALA A 324 13.80 -21.97 7.76
N LEU A 325 12.80 -22.70 8.25
CA LEU A 325 12.13 -22.41 9.52
C LEU A 325 13.06 -22.65 10.71
N ILE A 326 13.83 -23.75 10.68
CA ILE A 326 14.91 -24.00 11.66
C ILE A 326 15.92 -22.86 11.61
N GLY A 327 16.33 -22.41 10.43
CA GLY A 327 17.26 -21.29 10.26
C GLY A 327 16.75 -19.97 10.84
N LEU A 328 15.47 -19.66 10.65
CA LEU A 328 14.82 -18.48 11.25
C LEU A 328 14.75 -18.59 12.78
N SER A 329 14.43 -19.78 13.32
CA SER A 329 14.37 -20.02 14.77
C SER A 329 15.72 -19.84 15.48
N GLN A 330 16.82 -19.99 14.74
CA GLN A 330 18.18 -19.83 15.24
C GLN A 330 18.71 -18.38 15.10
N GLY A 331 18.05 -17.53 14.31
CA GLY A 331 18.45 -16.15 14.07
C GLY A 331 18.00 -15.16 15.15
N ASP A 332 18.43 -13.90 15.02
CA ASP A 332 18.02 -12.83 15.94
C ASP A 332 16.54 -12.44 15.79
N CYS A 333 15.93 -12.65 14.62
CA CYS A 333 14.53 -12.34 14.37
C CYS A 333 13.58 -13.07 15.33
N ARG A 334 13.97 -14.22 15.89
CA ARG A 334 13.18 -14.96 16.89
C ARG A 334 12.80 -14.13 18.13
N LYS A 335 13.57 -13.08 18.42
CA LYS A 335 13.33 -12.19 19.58
C LYS A 335 12.19 -11.20 19.32
N SER A 336 11.90 -10.92 18.06
CA SER A 336 10.94 -9.89 17.64
C SER A 336 9.76 -10.44 16.84
N LEU A 337 9.91 -11.62 16.21
CA LEU A 337 8.92 -12.19 15.31
C LEU A 337 7.68 -12.62 16.10
N GLN A 338 6.52 -12.07 15.72
CA GLN A 338 5.23 -12.31 16.36
C GLN A 338 4.28 -13.09 15.43
N GLU A 339 4.43 -12.89 14.13
CA GLU A 339 3.60 -13.52 13.11
C GLU A 339 4.46 -14.12 12.01
N ILE A 340 4.18 -15.37 11.67
CA ILE A 340 4.73 -16.04 10.48
C ILE A 340 3.61 -16.71 9.71
N ARG A 341 3.56 -16.52 8.39
CA ARG A 341 2.56 -17.13 7.51
C ARG A 341 3.23 -18.01 6.47
N ILE A 342 2.97 -19.32 6.58
CA ILE A 342 3.59 -20.38 5.76
C ILE A 342 2.53 -21.22 5.01
N ASP A 343 1.33 -20.66 4.83
CA ASP A 343 0.21 -21.37 4.23
C ASP A 343 0.55 -21.81 2.80
N GLY A 344 0.38 -23.09 2.48
CA GLY A 344 0.60 -23.62 1.14
C GLY A 344 2.07 -23.78 0.73
N CYS A 345 3.02 -23.77 1.67
CA CYS A 345 4.39 -24.22 1.42
C CYS A 345 4.42 -25.76 1.44
N LEU A 346 4.61 -26.38 0.27
CA LEU A 346 4.44 -27.83 0.09
C LEU A 346 5.55 -28.67 0.73
N GLU A 347 6.72 -28.08 0.97
CA GLU A 347 7.91 -28.75 1.50
C GLU A 347 8.17 -28.47 2.99
N VAL A 348 7.20 -27.82 3.66
CA VAL A 348 7.19 -27.64 5.11
C VAL A 348 6.37 -28.75 5.74
N SER A 349 6.98 -29.49 6.67
CA SER A 349 6.35 -30.57 7.42
C SER A 349 6.09 -30.17 8.87
N ASP A 350 5.42 -31.05 9.62
CA ASP A 350 5.21 -30.90 11.07
C ASP A 350 6.54 -30.83 11.87
N SER A 351 7.67 -31.17 11.25
CA SER A 351 9.00 -31.06 11.87
C SER A 351 9.62 -29.66 11.76
N GLY A 352 9.09 -28.82 10.86
CA GLY A 352 9.55 -27.44 10.65
C GLY A 352 8.77 -26.37 11.43
N SER A 353 7.57 -26.71 11.91
CA SER A 353 6.72 -25.86 12.78
C SER A 353 7.07 -26.02 14.25
#